data_AF-A0A656HIM4-F1
#
_entry.id   AF-A0A656HIM4-F1
#
_cell.length_a   1.000
_cell.length_b   1.000
_cell.length_c   1.000
_cell.angle_alpha   90.00
_cell.angle_beta   90.00
_cell.angle_gamma   90.00
#
_symmetry.space_group_name_H-M   'P 1'
#
loop_
_entity.id
_entity.type
_entity.pdbx_description
1 polymer ?
#
loop_
_entity_poly.entity_id
_entity_poly.type
_entity_poly.pdbx_seq_one_letter_code
_entity_poly.pdbx_strand_id
1 'polypeptide(L)'
;MRPASFPLASTAMGWRFPASTHPLLGRMQATPHPSWKLAISDRLAWLEGHRINGVPLFPATGYVEMALATARAQFGGEAFLLTDVSFLAALCLCEPLEQTCLRTSLFPEDGRFEIHSRNDRNMPWRLHAKGVVQALPANTGNHRLSPDVLYSRCGTLSPAAPAYAALQAAGFGYAGLFRGMVSLTACGHETLAELTPGRAGWIIDPVQLDSGLQSLLASLGGNEHGLFLPVGIKRLQVNGATADAVLAYGHSAFGDGAVRLHADLCLLDRNGRVSMDLQGLTARPMTAGLAQRVFRYLGVADCGSRQPT
;
A
#
# COMPACT_ATOMS: atom_id res chain seq x y z
N MET A 1 -20.64 14.66 -66.77
CA MET A 1 -19.85 15.16 -65.62
C MET A 1 -20.34 14.44 -64.36
N ARG A 2 -19.50 13.58 -63.76
CA ARG A 2 -19.77 12.94 -62.46
C ARG A 2 -19.12 13.80 -61.36
N PRO A 3 -19.76 14.05 -60.20
CA PRO A 3 -19.09 14.73 -59.11
C PRO A 3 -18.10 13.78 -58.45
N ALA A 4 -16.91 14.28 -58.14
CA ALA A 4 -15.88 13.55 -57.42
C ALA A 4 -16.25 13.51 -55.93
N SER A 5 -16.37 12.31 -55.38
CA SER A 5 -16.51 12.07 -53.94
C SER A 5 -15.13 12.21 -53.27
N PHE A 6 -14.97 13.19 -52.40
CA PHE A 6 -13.81 13.27 -51.51
C PHE A 6 -14.08 12.42 -50.27
N PRO A 7 -13.20 11.47 -49.89
CA PRO A 7 -13.34 10.76 -48.63
C PRO A 7 -12.99 11.72 -47.48
N LEU A 8 -13.93 11.94 -46.57
CA LEU A 8 -13.63 12.51 -45.27
C LEU A 8 -12.82 11.48 -44.48
N ALA A 9 -11.50 11.62 -44.49
CA ALA A 9 -10.65 10.94 -43.54
C ALA A 9 -11.00 11.47 -42.13
N SER A 10 -11.74 10.67 -41.37
CA SER A 10 -11.91 10.88 -39.93
C SER A 10 -10.60 10.55 -39.24
N THR A 11 -9.68 11.51 -39.18
CA THR A 11 -8.60 11.51 -38.21
C THR A 11 -9.16 12.03 -36.89
N ALA A 12 -9.85 11.16 -36.15
CA ALA A 12 -9.97 11.33 -34.72
C ALA A 12 -8.54 11.27 -34.15
N MET A 13 -7.88 12.42 -34.07
CA MET A 13 -6.58 12.59 -33.42
C MET A 13 -6.81 12.44 -31.91
N GLY A 14 -7.04 11.20 -31.47
CA GLY A 14 -7.27 10.87 -30.08
C GLY A 14 -6.01 11.20 -29.30
N TRP A 15 -6.10 12.19 -28.42
CA TRP A 15 -5.01 12.58 -27.53
C TRP A 15 -4.59 11.35 -26.70
N ARG A 16 -3.51 10.70 -27.12
CA ARG A 16 -2.98 9.50 -26.48
C ARG A 16 -1.91 9.95 -25.48
N PHE A 17 -2.30 10.14 -24.22
CA PHE A 17 -1.33 10.39 -23.14
C PHE A 17 -0.34 9.21 -23.02
N PRO A 18 0.97 9.45 -22.86
CA PRO A 18 1.92 8.36 -22.66
C PRO A 18 1.59 7.57 -21.38
N ALA A 19 1.95 6.29 -21.35
CA ALA A 19 1.89 5.53 -20.10
C ALA A 19 2.92 6.13 -19.12
N SER A 20 2.54 6.24 -17.84
CA SER A 20 3.52 6.61 -16.80
C SER A 20 4.59 5.52 -16.71
N THR A 21 5.83 5.93 -16.42
CA THR A 21 6.90 5.00 -16.04
C THR A 21 6.69 4.41 -14.65
N HIS A 22 5.77 4.96 -13.85
CA HIS A 22 5.50 4.50 -12.50
C HIS A 22 4.68 3.20 -12.47
N PRO A 23 5.14 2.13 -11.77
CA PRO A 23 4.51 0.80 -11.86
C PRO A 23 3.05 0.75 -11.41
N LEU A 24 2.64 1.60 -10.45
CA LEU A 24 1.26 1.62 -9.92
C LEU A 24 0.40 2.81 -10.39
N LEU A 25 0.90 3.68 -11.27
CA LEU A 25 0.10 4.81 -11.74
C LEU A 25 -0.68 4.48 -13.01
N GLY A 26 -0.06 3.76 -13.94
CA GLY A 26 -0.69 3.43 -15.22
C GLY A 26 -0.81 4.64 -16.16
N ARG A 27 -1.94 4.78 -16.86
CA ARG A 27 -2.12 5.77 -17.93
C ARG A 27 -3.13 6.84 -17.54
N MET A 28 -2.76 8.10 -17.77
CA MET A 28 -3.67 9.24 -17.60
C MET A 28 -4.91 9.11 -18.50
N GLN A 29 -6.07 9.50 -17.98
CA GLN A 29 -7.36 9.47 -18.65
C GLN A 29 -7.84 10.90 -18.95
N ALA A 30 -8.57 11.06 -20.06
CA ALA A 30 -9.22 12.32 -20.41
C ALA A 30 -10.56 12.42 -19.65
N THR A 31 -10.50 12.92 -18.41
CA THR A 31 -11.66 13.12 -17.51
C THR A 31 -11.64 14.52 -16.92
N PRO A 32 -12.77 15.07 -16.41
CA PRO A 32 -12.82 16.41 -15.84
C PRO A 32 -11.82 16.64 -14.68
N HIS A 33 -11.56 15.61 -13.89
CA HIS A 33 -10.52 15.62 -12.87
C HIS A 33 -9.35 14.71 -13.30
N PRO A 34 -8.09 15.07 -12.98
CA PRO A 34 -6.93 14.22 -13.26
C PRO A 34 -7.16 12.80 -12.73
N SER A 35 -7.11 11.83 -13.65
CA SER A 35 -7.35 10.43 -13.34
C SER A 35 -6.38 9.52 -14.08
N TRP A 36 -5.96 8.45 -13.43
CA TRP A 36 -5.06 7.46 -13.99
C TRP A 36 -5.66 6.08 -13.88
N LYS A 37 -5.46 5.27 -14.92
CA LYS A 37 -6.00 3.92 -15.05
C LYS A 37 -4.86 2.92 -15.19
N LEU A 38 -4.85 1.93 -14.32
CA LEU A 38 -3.90 0.82 -14.29
C LEU A 38 -4.65 -0.49 -14.51
N ALA A 39 -4.19 -1.31 -15.45
CA ALA A 39 -4.60 -2.71 -15.53
C ALA A 39 -3.58 -3.53 -14.73
N ILE A 40 -4.05 -4.44 -13.87
CA ILE A 40 -3.17 -5.41 -13.22
C ILE A 40 -2.67 -6.37 -14.30
N SER A 41 -1.37 -6.68 -14.26
CA SER A 41 -0.68 -7.53 -15.23
C SER A 41 0.49 -8.23 -14.56
N ASP A 42 1.13 -9.16 -15.26
CA ASP A 42 2.27 -9.95 -14.75
C ASP A 42 3.45 -9.10 -14.25
N ARG A 43 3.56 -7.84 -14.71
CA ARG A 43 4.55 -6.88 -14.19
C ARG A 43 4.35 -6.56 -12.70
N LEU A 44 3.16 -6.85 -12.18
CA LEU A 44 2.77 -6.69 -10.79
C LEU A 44 2.59 -8.04 -10.09
N ALA A 45 3.10 -9.14 -10.64
CA ALA A 45 3.01 -10.49 -10.05
C ALA A 45 3.63 -10.56 -8.64
N TRP A 46 4.52 -9.63 -8.28
CA TRP A 46 5.03 -9.51 -6.92
C TRP A 46 3.96 -9.21 -5.87
N LEU A 47 2.79 -8.68 -6.27
CA LEU A 47 1.63 -8.45 -5.39
C LEU A 47 1.04 -9.76 -4.84
N GLU A 48 1.24 -10.89 -5.52
CA GLU A 48 0.82 -12.23 -5.03
C GLU A 48 1.47 -12.60 -3.69
N GLY A 49 2.59 -11.95 -3.34
CA GLY A 49 3.26 -12.15 -2.06
C GLY A 49 2.49 -11.61 -0.85
N HIS A 50 1.52 -10.71 -1.04
CA HIS A 50 0.72 -10.17 0.05
C HIS A 50 -0.57 -10.97 0.23
N ARG A 51 -0.51 -12.03 1.06
CA ARG A 51 -1.62 -12.99 1.23
C ARG A 51 -2.17 -12.97 2.64
N ILE A 52 -3.50 -12.91 2.74
CA ILE A 52 -4.22 -12.97 4.02
C ILE A 52 -5.19 -14.14 3.94
N ASN A 53 -5.10 -15.09 4.88
CA ASN A 53 -5.81 -16.38 4.85
C ASN A 53 -5.70 -17.09 3.49
N GLY A 54 -4.49 -17.06 2.92
CA GLY A 54 -4.21 -17.70 1.65
C GLY A 54 -4.79 -17.00 0.42
N VAL A 55 -5.36 -15.80 0.55
CA VAL A 55 -5.89 -15.03 -0.58
C VAL A 55 -4.96 -13.84 -0.87
N PRO A 56 -4.48 -13.67 -2.12
CA PRO A 56 -3.69 -12.50 -2.50
C PRO A 56 -4.57 -11.24 -2.48
N LEU A 57 -4.17 -10.27 -1.68
CA LEU A 57 -4.86 -9.00 -1.54
C LEU A 57 -3.96 -7.86 -1.98
N PHE A 58 -4.51 -6.87 -2.67
CA PHE A 58 -3.79 -5.62 -2.91
C PHE A 58 -3.51 -4.94 -1.56
N PRO A 59 -2.25 -4.62 -1.23
CA PRO A 59 -1.89 -4.10 0.08
C PRO A 59 -2.39 -2.67 0.27
N ALA A 60 -2.70 -2.31 1.52
CA ALA A 60 -3.08 -0.93 1.87
C ALA A 60 -1.98 0.07 1.50
N THR A 61 -0.71 -0.33 1.64
CA THR A 61 0.48 0.45 1.25
C THR A 61 0.58 0.69 -0.25
N GLY A 62 -0.01 -0.19 -1.06
CA GLY A 62 -0.16 0.03 -2.50
C GLY A 62 -1.06 1.22 -2.80
N TYR A 63 -2.16 1.39 -2.04
CA TYR A 63 -3.04 2.55 -2.20
C TYR A 63 -2.36 3.85 -1.77
N VAL A 64 -1.56 3.81 -0.70
CA VAL A 64 -0.71 4.93 -0.27
C VAL A 64 0.21 5.38 -1.40
N GLU A 65 0.95 4.44 -1.99
CA GLU A 65 1.86 4.77 -3.09
C GLU A 65 1.14 5.24 -4.35
N MET A 66 -0.04 4.69 -4.66
CA MET A 66 -0.86 5.19 -5.76
C MET A 66 -1.24 6.66 -5.55
N ALA A 67 -1.66 7.05 -4.35
CA ALA A 67 -2.00 8.43 -4.03
C ALA A 67 -0.78 9.36 -4.18
N LEU A 68 0.37 8.94 -3.64
CA LEU A 68 1.63 9.68 -3.74
C LEU A 68 2.10 9.82 -5.20
N ALA A 69 2.07 8.74 -5.98
CA ALA A 69 2.43 8.75 -7.40
C ALA A 69 1.57 9.70 -8.21
N THR A 70 0.29 9.78 -7.86
CA THR A 70 -0.67 10.70 -8.47
C THR A 70 -0.34 12.15 -8.12
N ALA A 71 -0.03 12.42 -6.85
CA ALA A 71 0.39 13.74 -6.40
C ALA A 71 1.70 14.19 -7.05
N ARG A 72 2.70 13.30 -7.16
CA ARG A 72 3.95 13.61 -7.87
C ARG A 72 3.71 13.92 -9.34
N ALA A 73 2.83 13.17 -10.01
CA ALA A 73 2.51 13.42 -11.41
C ALA A 73 1.77 14.75 -11.62
N GLN A 74 0.94 15.19 -10.65
CA GLN A 74 0.14 16.40 -10.75
C GLN A 74 0.88 17.66 -10.27
N PHE A 75 1.56 17.57 -9.13
CA PHE A 75 2.14 18.72 -8.41
C PHE A 75 3.67 18.79 -8.54
N GLY A 76 4.32 17.73 -9.00
CA GLY A 76 5.78 17.59 -8.93
C GLY A 76 6.27 17.39 -7.49
N GLY A 77 7.57 17.60 -7.28
CA GLY A 77 8.21 17.49 -5.97
C GLY A 77 8.46 16.05 -5.50
N GLU A 78 9.06 15.93 -4.31
CA GLU A 78 9.47 14.65 -3.71
C GLU A 78 8.92 14.45 -2.29
N ALA A 79 8.35 15.50 -1.69
CA ALA A 79 7.80 15.47 -0.34
C ALA A 79 6.28 15.67 -0.38
N PHE A 80 5.57 14.82 0.34
CA PHE A 80 4.11 14.79 0.35
C PHE A 80 3.55 14.50 1.72
N LEU A 81 2.34 14.97 1.95
CA LEU A 81 1.54 14.71 3.13
C LEU A 81 0.22 14.06 2.70
N LEU A 82 -0.06 12.87 3.22
CA LEU A 82 -1.38 12.26 3.19
C LEU A 82 -2.08 12.49 4.53
N THR A 83 -3.35 12.85 4.49
CA THR A 83 -4.21 12.98 5.68
C THR A 83 -5.55 12.31 5.47
N ASP A 84 -6.16 11.87 6.58
CA ASP A 84 -7.49 11.27 6.63
C ASP A 84 -7.70 10.12 5.63
N VAL A 85 -6.66 9.30 5.46
CA VAL A 85 -6.71 8.14 4.57
C VAL A 85 -7.62 7.09 5.16
N SER A 86 -8.59 6.62 4.38
CA SER A 86 -9.53 5.57 4.75
C SER A 86 -9.41 4.39 3.78
N PHE A 87 -9.27 3.18 4.29
CA PHE A 87 -9.33 1.93 3.52
C PHE A 87 -10.70 1.28 3.73
N LEU A 88 -11.53 1.30 2.69
CA LEU A 88 -12.96 0.99 2.75
C LEU A 88 -13.28 -0.45 2.32
N ALA A 89 -12.46 -1.01 1.44
CA ALA A 89 -12.62 -2.37 0.95
C ALA A 89 -11.26 -2.97 0.53
N ALA A 90 -11.06 -4.25 0.82
CA ALA A 90 -9.96 -5.02 0.26
C ALA A 90 -10.23 -5.34 -1.23
N LEU A 91 -9.17 -5.42 -2.01
CA LEU A 91 -9.18 -5.89 -3.39
C LEU A 91 -8.51 -7.26 -3.45
N CYS A 92 -9.27 -8.32 -3.78
CA CYS A 92 -8.69 -9.61 -4.15
C CYS A 92 -8.00 -9.49 -5.51
N LEU A 93 -6.79 -10.00 -5.61
CA LEU A 93 -6.08 -10.22 -6.87
C LEU A 93 -6.37 -11.65 -7.34
N CYS A 94 -7.64 -11.88 -7.66
CA CYS A 94 -8.13 -13.17 -8.11
C CYS A 94 -7.96 -13.25 -9.65
N GLU A 95 -7.47 -14.38 -10.17
CA GLU A 95 -7.34 -14.60 -11.62
C GLU A 95 -8.71 -14.62 -12.34
N PRO A 96 -8.77 -14.22 -13.63
CA PRO A 96 -7.69 -13.67 -14.44
C PRO A 96 -7.40 -12.19 -14.09
N LEU A 97 -6.14 -11.90 -13.77
CA LEU A 97 -5.72 -10.58 -13.26
C LEU A 97 -5.90 -9.46 -14.30
N GLU A 98 -5.84 -9.78 -15.61
CA GLU A 98 -5.88 -8.76 -16.67
C GLU A 98 -7.23 -8.05 -16.78
N GLN A 99 -8.28 -8.62 -16.18
CA GLN A 99 -9.60 -8.00 -16.12
C GLN A 99 -9.70 -6.97 -14.98
N THR A 100 -8.84 -7.10 -13.96
CA THR A 100 -8.80 -6.19 -12.82
C THR A 100 -8.14 -4.87 -13.19
N CYS A 101 -8.88 -3.79 -12.99
CA CYS A 101 -8.43 -2.45 -13.28
C CYS A 101 -8.58 -1.56 -12.04
N LEU A 102 -7.54 -0.78 -11.76
CA LEU A 102 -7.54 0.29 -10.78
C LEU A 102 -7.66 1.65 -11.47
N ARG A 103 -8.37 2.56 -10.82
CA ARG A 103 -8.45 3.98 -11.21
C ARG A 103 -8.21 4.86 -10.00
N THR A 104 -7.22 5.72 -10.08
CA THR A 104 -6.99 6.80 -9.10
C THR A 104 -7.46 8.11 -9.68
N SER A 105 -8.30 8.83 -8.95
CA SER A 105 -8.78 10.18 -9.32
C SER A 105 -8.27 11.16 -8.27
N LEU A 106 -7.78 12.31 -8.70
CA LEU A 106 -7.29 13.40 -7.85
C LEU A 106 -8.13 14.65 -8.10
N PHE A 107 -8.55 15.32 -7.05
CA PHE A 107 -9.26 16.60 -7.06
C PHE A 107 -8.26 17.68 -6.64
N PRO A 108 -7.61 18.40 -7.59
CA PRO A 108 -6.46 19.25 -7.25
C PRO A 108 -6.79 20.46 -6.39
N GLU A 109 -8.05 20.89 -6.39
CA GLU A 109 -8.55 22.05 -5.65
C GLU A 109 -8.42 21.88 -4.13
N ASP A 110 -8.65 20.66 -3.64
CA ASP A 110 -8.66 20.34 -2.21
C ASP A 110 -7.76 19.14 -1.86
N GLY A 111 -7.02 18.62 -2.84
CA GLY A 111 -6.10 17.50 -2.67
C GLY A 111 -6.79 16.16 -2.43
N ARG A 112 -8.13 16.06 -2.50
CA ARG A 112 -8.80 14.78 -2.30
C ARG A 112 -8.38 13.78 -3.37
N PHE A 113 -8.23 12.52 -2.97
CA PHE A 113 -8.04 11.42 -3.91
C PHE A 113 -9.02 10.28 -3.63
N GLU A 114 -9.33 9.53 -4.67
CA GLU A 114 -10.14 8.31 -4.59
C GLU A 114 -9.54 7.22 -5.47
N ILE A 115 -9.41 6.01 -4.91
CA ILE A 115 -8.90 4.84 -5.61
C ILE A 115 -10.02 3.81 -5.70
N HIS A 116 -10.40 3.52 -6.94
CA HIS A 116 -11.42 2.56 -7.26
C HIS A 116 -10.82 1.35 -7.98
N SER A 117 -11.46 0.21 -7.87
CA SER A 117 -11.19 -0.94 -8.73
C SER A 117 -12.46 -1.43 -9.41
N ARG A 118 -12.25 -2.23 -10.44
CA ARG A 118 -13.27 -3.01 -11.10
C ARG A 118 -12.64 -4.27 -11.68
N ASN A 119 -13.16 -5.43 -11.29
CA ASN A 119 -12.62 -6.74 -11.70
C ASN A 119 -13.15 -7.21 -13.07
N ASP A 120 -14.30 -6.71 -13.51
CA ASP A 120 -14.89 -6.99 -14.83
C ASP A 120 -15.51 -5.71 -15.40
N ARG A 121 -15.42 -5.47 -16.71
CA ARG A 121 -15.93 -4.24 -17.35
C ARG A 121 -17.41 -3.96 -17.11
N ASN A 122 -18.20 -4.98 -16.81
CA ASN A 122 -19.64 -4.93 -16.57
C ASN A 122 -19.99 -4.74 -15.09
N MET A 123 -19.02 -4.87 -14.17
CA MET A 123 -19.23 -4.61 -12.75
C MET A 123 -19.18 -3.11 -12.43
N PRO A 124 -19.86 -2.65 -11.37
CA PRO A 124 -19.69 -1.29 -10.88
C PRO A 124 -18.26 -1.08 -10.34
N TRP A 125 -17.81 0.17 -10.37
CA TRP A 125 -16.57 0.55 -9.68
C TRP A 125 -16.76 0.45 -8.17
N ARG A 126 -15.79 -0.14 -7.48
CA ARG A 126 -15.75 -0.23 -6.02
C ARG A 126 -14.73 0.75 -5.49
N LEU A 127 -15.11 1.57 -4.52
CA LEU A 127 -14.17 2.46 -3.82
C LEU A 127 -13.38 1.65 -2.78
N HIS A 128 -12.06 1.73 -2.85
CA HIS A 128 -11.13 1.02 -1.96
C HIS A 128 -10.44 1.94 -0.97
N ALA A 129 -9.97 3.09 -1.44
CA ALA A 129 -9.27 4.05 -0.61
C ALA A 129 -9.63 5.49 -0.99
N LYS A 130 -9.62 6.37 0.01
CA LYS A 130 -9.76 7.82 -0.18
C LYS A 130 -8.97 8.57 0.88
N GLY A 131 -8.68 9.83 0.65
CA GLY A 131 -8.01 10.72 1.60
C GLY A 131 -7.69 12.05 0.96
N VAL A 132 -6.80 12.82 1.59
CA VAL A 132 -6.28 14.08 1.07
C VAL A 132 -4.77 13.97 0.89
N VAL A 133 -4.25 14.50 -0.21
CA VAL A 133 -2.82 14.60 -0.49
C VAL A 133 -2.42 16.05 -0.74
N GLN A 134 -1.29 16.44 -0.15
CA GLN A 134 -0.70 17.75 -0.30
C GLN A 134 0.78 17.61 -0.66
N ALA A 135 1.26 18.40 -1.63
CA ALA A 135 2.70 18.55 -1.87
C ALA A 135 3.31 19.45 -0.80
N LEU A 136 4.44 19.03 -0.26
CA LEU A 136 5.21 19.82 0.70
C LEU A 136 6.42 20.45 0.01
N PRO A 137 6.98 21.55 0.57
CA PRO A 137 8.28 22.04 0.15
C PRO A 137 9.36 20.94 0.22
N ALA A 138 10.44 21.09 -0.55
CA ALA A 138 11.61 20.24 -0.37
C ALA A 138 12.17 20.42 1.04
N ASN A 139 12.73 19.35 1.63
CA ASN A 139 13.33 19.34 2.97
C ASN A 139 12.38 19.65 4.15
N THR A 140 11.07 19.48 3.99
CA THR A 140 10.08 19.76 5.05
C THR A 140 10.20 18.82 6.28
N GLY A 141 11.01 17.76 6.21
CA GLY A 141 11.31 16.90 7.35
C GLY A 141 12.80 16.64 7.48
N ASN A 142 13.45 17.39 8.37
CA ASN A 142 14.84 17.15 8.77
C ASN A 142 14.92 16.53 10.18
N HIS A 143 13.89 15.74 10.53
CA HIS A 143 13.85 15.03 11.80
C HIS A 143 14.77 13.81 11.73
N ARG A 144 15.54 13.62 12.81
CA ARG A 144 16.45 12.49 12.98
C ARG A 144 16.15 11.82 14.31
N LEU A 145 16.15 10.50 14.32
CA LEU A 145 16.21 9.68 15.52
C LEU A 145 17.59 9.03 15.56
N SER A 146 18.21 8.93 16.73
CA SER A 146 19.52 8.26 16.85
C SER A 146 19.32 6.74 16.80
N PRO A 147 19.85 6.02 15.78
CA PRO A 147 19.74 4.56 15.73
C PRO A 147 20.34 3.89 16.97
N ASP A 148 21.48 4.38 17.47
CA ASP A 148 22.13 3.83 18.66
C ASP A 148 21.22 3.90 19.91
N VAL A 149 20.48 5.01 20.06
CA VAL A 149 19.50 5.15 21.14
C VAL A 149 18.34 4.16 20.95
N LEU A 150 17.86 3.95 19.72
CA LEU A 150 16.79 3.00 19.43
C LEU A 150 17.24 1.56 19.74
N TYR A 151 18.43 1.16 19.29
CA TYR A 151 19.01 -0.15 19.59
C TYR A 151 19.20 -0.35 21.09
N SER A 152 19.75 0.65 21.79
CA SER A 152 19.93 0.57 23.24
C SER A 152 18.61 0.48 24.00
N ARG A 153 17.53 1.09 23.49
CA ARG A 153 16.20 1.10 24.12
C ARG A 153 15.44 -0.20 23.89
N CYS A 154 15.38 -0.67 22.65
CA CYS A 154 14.57 -1.83 22.28
C CYS A 154 15.32 -3.17 22.48
N GLY A 155 16.63 -3.12 22.70
CA GLY A 155 17.44 -4.29 22.99
C GLY A 155 17.88 -5.07 21.75
N THR A 156 18.26 -6.32 21.95
CA THR A 156 18.85 -7.17 20.91
C THR A 156 17.81 -7.59 19.88
N LEU A 157 18.08 -7.26 18.60
CA LEU A 157 17.32 -7.75 17.47
C LEU A 157 17.40 -9.27 17.34
N SER A 158 16.26 -9.89 17.03
CA SER A 158 16.17 -11.31 16.68
C SER A 158 15.91 -11.47 15.17
N PRO A 159 16.39 -12.54 14.52
CA PRO A 159 16.06 -12.81 13.12
C PRO A 159 14.55 -12.83 12.87
N ALA A 160 14.08 -12.34 11.72
CA ALA A 160 12.65 -12.21 11.44
C ALA A 160 11.93 -13.55 11.15
N ALA A 161 12.65 -14.66 10.95
CA ALA A 161 12.07 -15.93 10.55
C ALA A 161 11.00 -16.48 11.55
N PRO A 162 11.22 -16.48 12.88
CA PRO A 162 10.19 -16.85 13.85
C PRO A 162 8.99 -15.92 13.84
N ALA A 163 9.19 -14.61 13.67
CA ALA A 163 8.10 -13.64 13.56
C ALA A 163 7.22 -13.91 12.34
N TYR A 164 7.82 -14.20 11.18
CA TYR A 164 7.06 -14.62 10.00
C TYR A 164 6.32 -15.95 10.19
N ALA A 165 6.88 -16.89 10.97
CA ALA A 165 6.17 -18.13 11.29
C ALA A 165 4.94 -17.87 12.17
N ALA A 166 5.05 -16.97 13.15
CA ALA A 166 3.92 -16.55 13.98
C ALA A 166 2.85 -15.81 13.16
N LEU A 167 3.25 -14.88 12.28
CA LEU A 167 2.35 -14.21 11.34
C LEU A 167 1.64 -15.21 10.41
N GLN A 168 2.36 -16.18 9.87
CA GLN A 168 1.79 -17.26 9.05
C GLN A 168 0.73 -18.05 9.81
N ALA A 169 1.01 -18.43 11.07
CA ALA A 169 0.06 -19.16 11.92
C ALA A 169 -1.21 -18.34 12.20
N ALA A 170 -1.09 -17.02 12.27
CA ALA A 170 -2.20 -16.09 12.43
C ALA A 170 -3.03 -15.88 11.14
N GLY A 171 -2.53 -16.34 9.98
CA GLY A 171 -3.17 -16.20 8.67
C GLY A 171 -2.52 -15.15 7.76
N PHE A 172 -1.44 -14.50 8.18
CA PHE A 172 -0.65 -13.59 7.34
C PHE A 172 0.39 -14.37 6.52
N GLY A 173 -0.01 -14.79 5.33
CA GLY A 173 0.77 -15.63 4.42
C GLY A 173 1.77 -14.87 3.54
N TYR A 174 2.59 -14.00 4.12
CA TYR A 174 3.54 -13.17 3.37
C TYR A 174 4.61 -14.00 2.65
N ALA A 175 4.83 -13.69 1.36
CA ALA A 175 5.76 -14.40 0.49
C ALA A 175 6.53 -13.45 -0.45
N GLY A 176 7.63 -13.95 -1.02
CA GLY A 176 8.45 -13.21 -1.98
C GLY A 176 8.95 -11.88 -1.41
N LEU A 177 8.74 -10.79 -2.17
CA LEU A 177 9.17 -9.46 -1.75
C LEU A 177 8.55 -9.02 -0.42
N PHE A 178 7.33 -9.45 -0.09
CA PHE A 178 6.65 -9.08 1.16
C PHE A 178 7.27 -9.67 2.43
N ARG A 179 8.38 -10.41 2.32
CA ARG A 179 9.20 -10.84 3.45
C ARG A 179 10.44 -9.95 3.63
N GLY A 180 10.22 -8.63 3.68
CA GLY A 180 11.30 -7.63 3.73
C GLY A 180 11.90 -7.37 5.12
N MET A 181 11.35 -7.92 6.20
CA MET A 181 11.96 -7.83 7.53
C MET A 181 13.17 -8.76 7.63
N VAL A 182 14.31 -8.21 8.05
CA VAL A 182 15.57 -8.95 8.30
C VAL A 182 15.63 -9.40 9.75
N SER A 183 15.43 -8.46 10.66
CA SER A 183 15.47 -8.67 12.10
C SER A 183 14.50 -7.73 12.79
N LEU A 184 14.06 -8.06 14.00
CA LEU A 184 13.20 -7.21 14.81
C LEU A 184 13.37 -7.47 16.31
N THR A 185 13.01 -6.48 17.09
CA THR A 185 12.82 -6.57 18.54
C THR A 185 11.56 -5.82 18.94
N ALA A 186 10.92 -6.28 20.01
CA ALA A 186 9.76 -5.65 20.61
C ALA A 186 10.06 -5.37 22.10
N CYS A 187 9.77 -4.16 22.55
CA CYS A 187 9.97 -3.75 23.94
C CYS A 187 8.73 -2.98 24.41
N GLY A 188 7.86 -3.64 25.17
CA GLY A 188 6.56 -3.08 25.55
C GLY A 188 5.70 -2.76 24.32
N HIS A 189 5.40 -1.48 24.12
CA HIS A 189 4.63 -0.97 22.98
C HIS A 189 5.49 -0.54 21.79
N GLU A 190 6.82 -0.68 21.89
CA GLU A 190 7.76 -0.24 20.86
C GLU A 190 8.24 -1.44 20.03
N THR A 191 8.46 -1.20 18.74
CA THR A 191 9.07 -2.14 17.81
C THR A 191 10.20 -1.47 17.07
N LEU A 192 11.33 -2.16 16.94
CA LEU A 192 12.42 -1.78 16.04
C LEU A 192 12.70 -2.95 15.12
N ALA A 193 12.68 -2.72 13.80
CA ALA A 193 12.96 -3.72 12.79
C ALA A 193 13.98 -3.22 11.77
N GLU A 194 14.87 -4.11 11.36
CA GLU A 194 15.72 -3.91 10.19
C GLU A 194 15.02 -4.46 8.96
N LEU A 195 14.99 -3.66 7.90
CA LEU A 195 14.31 -3.96 6.65
C LEU A 195 15.31 -4.06 5.50
N THR A 196 14.96 -4.85 4.49
CA THR A 196 15.57 -4.72 3.17
C THR A 196 15.31 -3.32 2.60
N PRO A 197 16.29 -2.69 1.92
CA PRO A 197 16.08 -1.41 1.27
C PRO A 197 14.91 -1.43 0.29
N GLY A 198 14.25 -0.27 0.14
CA GLY A 198 13.18 -0.10 -0.84
C GLY A 198 13.70 -0.14 -2.26
N ARG A 199 12.85 -0.57 -3.20
CA ARG A 199 13.18 -0.56 -4.63
C ARG A 199 13.25 0.88 -5.16
N ALA A 200 14.04 1.10 -6.20
CA ALA A 200 14.11 2.39 -6.89
C ALA A 200 12.82 2.69 -7.69
N GLY A 201 12.55 3.97 -7.95
CA GLY A 201 11.43 4.43 -8.80
C GLY A 201 10.10 4.66 -8.07
N TRP A 202 10.00 4.17 -6.83
CA TRP A 202 8.88 4.39 -5.93
C TRP A 202 9.05 5.69 -5.13
N ILE A 203 7.96 6.34 -4.75
CA ILE A 203 8.01 7.43 -3.76
C ILE A 203 8.14 6.83 -2.37
N ILE A 204 7.31 5.83 -2.09
CA ILE A 204 7.54 4.84 -1.04
C ILE A 204 7.27 3.45 -1.60
N ASP A 205 8.24 2.54 -1.50
CA ASP A 205 8.03 1.16 -1.96
C ASP A 205 6.91 0.51 -1.12
N PRO A 206 5.78 0.08 -1.73
CA PRO A 206 4.68 -0.54 -0.99
C PRO A 206 5.10 -1.71 -0.13
N VAL A 207 6.10 -2.47 -0.59
CA VAL A 207 6.62 -3.66 0.11
C VAL A 207 7.46 -3.25 1.33
N GLN A 208 8.25 -2.20 1.22
CA GLN A 208 9.05 -1.66 2.33
C GLN A 208 8.14 -1.10 3.42
N LEU A 209 7.14 -0.29 3.03
CA LEU A 209 6.15 0.23 3.98
C LEU A 209 5.38 -0.91 4.63
N ASP A 210 4.95 -1.92 3.85
CA ASP A 210 4.22 -3.06 4.39
C ASP A 210 5.09 -3.86 5.36
N SER A 211 6.38 -4.06 5.07
CA SER A 211 7.31 -4.72 6.00
C SER A 211 7.45 -3.96 7.32
N GLY A 212 7.40 -2.62 7.29
CA GLY A 212 7.31 -1.81 8.50
C GLY A 212 6.00 -2.06 9.27
N LEU A 213 4.86 -2.12 8.58
CA LEU A 213 3.56 -2.46 9.20
C LEU A 213 3.54 -3.89 9.77
N GLN A 214 4.16 -4.84 9.09
CA GLN A 214 4.31 -6.22 9.55
C GLN A 214 5.08 -6.30 10.86
N SER A 215 6.08 -5.45 11.07
CA SER A 215 6.85 -5.43 12.33
C SER A 215 5.95 -5.09 13.52
N LEU A 216 5.02 -4.13 13.36
CA LEU A 216 4.04 -3.76 14.37
C LEU A 216 3.05 -4.90 14.68
N LEU A 217 2.70 -5.70 13.68
CA LEU A 217 1.82 -6.87 13.89
C LEU A 217 2.57 -8.01 14.57
N ALA A 218 3.84 -8.22 14.21
CA ALA A 218 4.68 -9.25 14.79
C ALA A 218 4.98 -9.01 16.27
N SER A 219 5.14 -7.75 16.69
CA SER A 219 5.41 -7.40 18.09
C SER A 219 4.22 -7.61 19.02
N LEU A 220 3.00 -7.71 18.48
CA LEU A 220 1.76 -7.94 19.23
C LEU A 220 1.42 -9.42 19.43
N GLY A 221 2.35 -10.33 19.14
CA GLY A 221 2.21 -11.75 19.50
C GLY A 221 1.40 -12.61 18.54
N GLY A 222 1.11 -12.14 17.31
CA GLY A 222 0.61 -12.92 16.16
C GLY A 222 -0.77 -13.59 16.31
N ASN A 223 -0.97 -14.43 17.33
CA ASN A 223 -2.12 -15.33 17.47
C ASN A 223 -3.18 -14.86 18.49
N GLU A 224 -2.84 -13.99 19.45
CA GLU A 224 -3.75 -13.72 20.58
C GLU A 224 -4.97 -12.85 20.19
N HIS A 225 -4.82 -12.01 19.16
CA HIS A 225 -5.84 -11.01 18.82
C HIS A 225 -6.45 -11.20 17.42
N GLY A 226 -5.97 -12.18 16.64
CA GLY A 226 -6.44 -12.47 15.29
C GLY A 226 -5.92 -11.50 14.21
N LEU A 227 -6.50 -11.57 13.02
CA LEU A 227 -6.04 -10.80 11.85
C LEU A 227 -6.52 -9.35 11.90
N PHE A 228 -5.60 -8.40 12.03
CA PHE A 228 -5.90 -6.97 11.91
C PHE A 228 -5.55 -6.44 10.53
N LEU A 229 -6.50 -5.73 9.91
CA LEU A 229 -6.31 -5.07 8.62
C LEU A 229 -6.36 -3.55 8.79
N PRO A 230 -5.46 -2.79 8.15
CA PRO A 230 -5.52 -1.33 8.12
C PRO A 230 -6.88 -0.83 7.60
N VAL A 231 -7.48 0.11 8.32
CA VAL A 231 -8.73 0.78 7.92
C VAL A 231 -8.58 2.29 7.78
N GLY A 232 -7.49 2.87 8.28
CA GLY A 232 -7.16 4.26 8.00
C GLY A 232 -5.82 4.70 8.57
N ILE A 233 -5.38 5.86 8.11
CA ILE A 233 -4.16 6.55 8.55
C ILE A 233 -4.56 8.02 8.74
N LYS A 234 -4.34 8.58 9.94
CA LYS A 234 -4.60 9.99 10.18
C LYS A 234 -3.65 10.87 9.38
N ARG A 235 -2.36 10.50 9.37
CA ARG A 235 -1.30 11.29 8.77
C ARG A 235 -0.15 10.42 8.29
N LEU A 236 0.35 10.67 7.08
CA LEU A 236 1.59 10.07 6.56
C LEU A 236 2.40 11.13 5.82
N GLN A 237 3.63 11.39 6.24
CA GLN A 237 4.57 12.26 5.54
C GLN A 237 5.63 11.44 4.84
N VAL A 238 5.96 11.82 3.61
CA VAL A 238 7.18 11.39 2.93
C VAL A 238 8.07 12.61 2.74
N ASN A 239 9.34 12.52 3.13
CA ASN A 239 10.29 13.63 3.18
C ASN A 239 11.27 13.68 2.00
N GLY A 240 11.04 12.86 0.97
CA GLY A 240 11.94 12.68 -0.16
C GLY A 240 12.16 11.20 -0.48
N ALA A 241 13.36 10.85 -0.94
CA ALA A 241 13.71 9.45 -1.22
C ALA A 241 13.61 8.56 0.03
N THR A 242 12.93 7.41 -0.09
CA THR A 242 12.79 6.42 0.98
C THR A 242 13.53 5.11 0.71
N ALA A 243 14.11 4.95 -0.49
CA ALA A 243 14.73 3.69 -0.92
C ALA A 243 15.91 3.28 -0.04
N ASP A 244 16.60 4.23 0.59
CA ASP A 244 17.72 4.00 1.52
C ASP A 244 17.28 3.73 2.97
N ALA A 245 15.98 3.77 3.26
CA ALA A 245 15.48 3.41 4.57
C ALA A 245 15.66 1.92 4.84
N VAL A 246 16.25 1.60 5.98
CA VAL A 246 16.58 0.23 6.42
C VAL A 246 16.12 -0.06 7.83
N LEU A 247 15.56 0.94 8.53
CA LEU A 247 14.99 0.77 9.86
C LEU A 247 13.51 1.16 9.82
N ALA A 248 12.70 0.34 10.49
CA ALA A 248 11.34 0.67 10.89
C ALA A 248 11.28 0.76 12.40
N TYR A 249 10.86 1.91 12.92
CA TYR A 249 10.64 2.10 14.35
C TYR A 249 9.20 2.52 14.55
N GLY A 250 8.49 1.85 15.44
CA GLY A 250 7.08 2.15 15.62
C GLY A 250 6.56 1.81 17.00
N HIS A 251 5.36 2.33 17.25
CA HIS A 251 4.63 2.20 18.49
C HIS A 251 3.28 1.58 18.19
N SER A 252 2.87 0.58 18.96
CA SER A 252 1.59 -0.09 18.79
C SER A 252 0.88 -0.27 20.13
N ALA A 253 -0.41 0.05 20.13
CA ALA A 253 -1.27 -0.12 21.30
C ALA A 253 -2.68 -0.53 20.87
N PHE A 254 -3.28 -1.44 21.62
CA PHE A 254 -4.70 -1.74 21.49
C PHE A 254 -5.52 -0.63 22.14
N GLY A 255 -6.56 -0.18 21.44
CA GLY A 255 -7.60 0.64 22.05
C GLY A 255 -8.50 -0.19 22.98
N ASP A 256 -9.39 0.50 23.70
CA ASP A 256 -10.31 -0.10 24.66
C ASP A 256 -11.05 -1.31 24.07
N GLY A 257 -11.03 -2.43 24.81
CA GLY A 257 -11.65 -3.69 24.40
C GLY A 257 -10.92 -4.47 23.30
N ALA A 258 -9.70 -4.07 22.93
CA ALA A 258 -8.86 -4.75 21.92
C ALA A 258 -9.50 -4.91 20.52
N VAL A 259 -10.51 -4.09 20.22
CA VAL A 259 -11.22 -4.12 18.92
C VAL A 259 -10.58 -3.23 17.86
N ARG A 260 -9.57 -2.44 18.24
CA ARG A 260 -8.80 -1.57 17.35
C ARG A 260 -7.35 -1.59 17.76
N LEU A 261 -6.48 -1.68 16.76
CA LEU A 261 -5.06 -1.45 16.92
C LEU A 261 -4.75 -0.04 16.43
N HIS A 262 -4.07 0.75 17.27
CA HIS A 262 -3.50 2.03 16.92
C HIS A 262 -1.99 1.92 16.83
N ALA A 263 -1.40 2.50 15.79
CA ALA A 263 0.04 2.50 15.66
C ALA A 263 0.61 3.72 14.94
N ASP A 264 1.84 4.04 15.29
CA ASP A 264 2.69 5.01 14.63
C ASP A 264 3.93 4.29 14.09
N LEU A 265 4.49 4.76 12.98
CA LEU A 265 5.62 4.13 12.31
C LEU A 265 6.49 5.16 11.60
N CYS A 266 7.79 5.13 11.88
CA CYS A 266 8.81 5.84 11.14
C CYS A 266 9.65 4.87 10.30
N LEU A 267 10.00 5.26 9.07
CA LEU A 267 11.08 4.64 8.31
C LEU A 267 12.31 5.54 8.34
N LEU A 268 13.46 4.93 8.59
CA LEU A 268 14.73 5.65 8.76
C LEU A 268 15.85 5.06 7.91
N ASP A 269 16.73 5.93 7.42
CA ASP A 269 18.01 5.53 6.86
C ASP A 269 19.00 5.10 7.96
N ARG A 270 20.19 4.63 7.54
CA ARG A 270 21.26 4.20 8.45
C ARG A 270 21.79 5.31 9.36
N ASN A 271 21.59 6.57 9.00
CA ASN A 271 22.02 7.74 9.74
C ASN A 271 20.89 8.32 10.62
N GLY A 272 19.76 7.62 10.72
CA GLY A 272 18.62 8.01 11.52
C GLY A 272 17.75 9.09 10.90
N ARG A 273 17.94 9.47 9.63
CA ARG A 273 17.06 10.42 8.95
C ARG A 273 15.71 9.78 8.72
N VAL A 274 14.65 10.43 9.20
CA VAL A 274 13.28 9.95 9.01
C VAL A 274 12.82 10.28 7.58
N SER A 275 12.73 9.26 6.73
CA SER A 275 12.29 9.41 5.33
C SER A 275 10.77 9.36 5.21
N MET A 276 10.09 8.65 6.11
CA MET A 276 8.64 8.58 6.21
C MET A 276 8.20 8.55 7.67
N ASP A 277 7.15 9.31 7.98
CA ASP A 277 6.50 9.34 9.30
C ASP A 277 4.99 9.11 9.15
N LEU A 278 4.50 8.01 9.73
CA LEU A 278 3.11 7.59 9.75
C LEU A 278 2.57 7.73 11.17
N GLN A 279 1.53 8.54 11.33
CA GLN A 279 0.85 8.73 12.60
C GLN A 279 -0.63 8.32 12.52
N GLY A 280 -1.10 7.65 13.56
CA GLY A 280 -2.49 7.26 13.74
C GLY A 280 -2.96 6.22 12.72
N LEU A 281 -2.15 5.21 12.41
CA LEU A 281 -2.65 3.99 11.78
C LEU A 281 -3.77 3.44 12.66
N THR A 282 -4.88 3.06 12.05
CA THR A 282 -5.93 2.29 12.72
C THR A 282 -6.14 1.01 11.94
N ALA A 283 -6.06 -0.12 12.64
CA ALA A 283 -6.42 -1.43 12.11
C ALA A 283 -7.56 -2.05 12.91
N ARG A 284 -8.36 -2.89 12.24
CA ARG A 284 -9.52 -3.57 12.83
C ARG A 284 -9.44 -5.07 12.62
N PRO A 285 -9.98 -5.88 13.55
CA PRO A 285 -9.99 -7.32 13.40
C PRO A 285 -10.84 -7.70 12.18
N MET A 286 -10.39 -8.70 11.46
CA MET A 286 -11.13 -9.29 10.36
C MET A 286 -12.25 -10.16 10.92
N THR A 287 -13.44 -9.57 11.00
CA THR A 287 -14.65 -10.29 11.42
C THR A 287 -15.11 -11.26 10.32
N ALA A 288 -15.91 -12.27 10.68
CA ALA A 288 -16.53 -13.18 9.72
C ALA A 288 -17.32 -12.44 8.61
N GLY A 289 -17.93 -11.30 8.91
CA GLY A 289 -18.62 -10.45 7.93
C GLY A 289 -17.68 -9.66 7.02
N LEU A 290 -16.51 -9.23 7.53
CA LEU A 290 -15.46 -8.61 6.70
C LEU A 290 -14.81 -9.68 5.81
N ALA A 291 -14.48 -10.85 6.36
CA ALA A 291 -14.04 -12.02 5.62
C ALA A 291 -15.04 -12.38 4.52
N GLN A 292 -16.33 -12.51 4.83
CA GLN A 292 -17.36 -12.75 3.82
C GLN A 292 -17.44 -11.65 2.76
N ARG A 293 -17.08 -10.40 3.03
CA ARG A 293 -17.09 -9.30 2.02
C ARG A 293 -15.81 -9.23 1.19
N VAL A 294 -14.69 -9.65 1.77
CA VAL A 294 -13.40 -9.84 1.09
C VAL A 294 -13.51 -11.05 0.16
N PHE A 295 -14.12 -12.13 0.65
CA PHE A 295 -14.23 -13.41 -0.03
C PHE A 295 -15.56 -13.61 -0.79
N ARG A 296 -16.57 -12.72 -0.66
CA ARG A 296 -17.88 -12.83 -1.38
C ARG A 296 -17.75 -12.81 -2.90
N TYR A 297 -16.68 -12.20 -3.40
CA TYR A 297 -16.43 -12.11 -4.84
C TYR A 297 -15.76 -13.37 -5.41
N LEU A 298 -15.48 -14.38 -4.58
CA LEU A 298 -15.17 -15.75 -5.02
C LEU A 298 -16.45 -16.49 -5.41
N GLY A 299 -17.25 -15.94 -6.33
CA GLY A 299 -18.42 -16.61 -6.90
C GLY A 299 -18.09 -17.86 -7.74
N VAL A 300 -17.11 -18.66 -7.32
CA VAL A 300 -16.69 -19.93 -7.89
C VAL A 300 -16.26 -20.81 -6.72
N ALA A 301 -16.85 -21.99 -6.63
CA ALA A 301 -16.59 -23.00 -5.60
C ALA A 301 -15.16 -23.59 -5.60
N ASP A 302 -14.15 -22.97 -6.22
CA ASP A 302 -12.91 -23.69 -6.57
C ASP A 302 -11.63 -22.82 -6.67
N CYS A 303 -11.36 -21.97 -5.67
CA CYS A 303 -9.99 -21.44 -5.48
C CYS A 303 -9.15 -22.27 -4.49
N GLY A 304 -9.72 -23.35 -3.92
CA GLY A 304 -9.11 -24.14 -2.85
C GLY A 304 -8.59 -25.53 -3.24
N SER A 305 -8.73 -25.97 -4.49
CA SER A 305 -8.56 -27.37 -4.90
C SER A 305 -7.47 -27.57 -5.97
N ARG A 306 -6.29 -27.01 -5.77
CA ARG A 306 -5.08 -27.54 -6.43
C ARG A 306 -4.00 -27.82 -5.39
N GLN A 307 -4.01 -29.05 -4.90
CA GLN A 307 -2.81 -29.63 -4.29
C GLN A 307 -1.72 -29.77 -5.36
N PRO A 308 -0.45 -29.50 -5.04
CA PRO A 308 0.64 -29.78 -5.96
C PRO A 308 0.76 -31.30 -6.15
N THR A 309 0.76 -31.73 -7.41
CA THR A 309 1.23 -33.05 -7.83
C THR A 309 2.73 -33.20 -7.59
#